data_AF-A0AAV2ASI0-F1
#
_entry.id   AF-A0AAV2ASI0-F1
#
_cell.length_a   1.000
_cell.length_b   1.000
_cell.length_c   1.000
_cell.angle_alpha   90.00
_cell.angle_beta   90.00
_cell.angle_gamma   90.00
#
_symmetry.space_group_name_H-M   'P 1'
#
loop_
_entity.id
_entity.type
_entity.pdbx_description
1 polymer ?
#
loop_
_entity_poly.entity_id
_entity_poly.type
_entity_poly.pdbx_seq_one_letter_code
_entity_poly.pdbx_strand_id
1 'polypeptide(L)'
;MPHHVPICNIYHEFSQKFMTAGQLTNLIIDSVSKAISERRKNPEIKSKNFLQLMLDHREDDGIVAGLSDEEIVANAYLFILGGYESTATSLAYTFYLLVTHPEIQEKLYQEIKKAEDDRYIAVQSLQYLNQVLTESLRLYPPSGMQ
;
A
#
# COMPACT_ATOMS: atom_id res chain seq x y z
N MET A 1 10.70 12.99 34.35
CA MET A 1 9.85 12.33 33.33
C MET A 1 10.68 12.22 32.06
N PRO A 2 11.44 11.12 31.85
CA PRO A 2 12.48 11.11 30.83
C PRO A 2 12.10 10.31 29.58
N HIS A 3 12.32 10.95 28.42
CA HIS A 3 12.83 10.37 27.17
C HIS A 3 12.01 9.30 26.41
N HIS A 4 11.05 9.74 25.59
CA HIS A 4 10.48 8.91 24.52
C HIS A 4 10.36 9.67 23.18
N VAL A 5 11.49 10.16 22.64
CA VAL A 5 11.55 10.81 21.32
C VAL A 5 12.65 10.31 20.34
N PRO A 6 13.33 9.14 20.45
CA PRO A 6 14.37 8.80 19.46
C PRO A 6 13.86 8.24 18.12
N ILE A 7 12.71 7.55 18.10
CA ILE A 7 12.32 6.71 16.95
C ILE A 7 11.63 7.50 15.83
N CYS A 8 10.82 8.52 16.15
CA CYS A 8 10.21 9.37 15.12
C CYS A 8 11.25 10.07 14.24
N ASN A 9 12.37 10.52 14.81
CA ASN A 9 13.45 11.13 14.05
C ASN A 9 14.14 10.10 13.13
N ILE A 10 14.31 8.86 13.58
CA ILE A 10 14.90 7.79 12.76
C ILE A 10 13.99 7.43 11.59
N TYR A 11 12.67 7.32 11.82
CA TYR A 11 11.71 7.03 10.74
C TYR A 11 11.60 8.21 9.76
N HIS A 12 11.60 9.46 10.26
CA HIS A 12 11.57 10.64 9.41
C HIS A 12 12.86 10.79 8.57
N GLU A 13 14.04 10.57 9.15
CA GLU A 13 15.30 10.54 8.40
C GLU A 13 15.35 9.39 7.39
N PHE A 14 14.84 8.20 7.75
CA PHE A 14 14.76 7.06 6.85
C PHE A 14 13.82 7.34 5.67
N SER A 15 12.62 7.86 5.92
CA SER A 15 11.66 8.28 4.89
C SER A 15 12.25 9.35 3.98
N GLN A 16 12.91 10.40 4.51
CA GLN A 16 13.55 11.44 3.69
C GLN A 16 14.73 10.92 2.84
N LYS A 17 15.57 10.03 3.39
CA LYS A 17 16.66 9.40 2.63
C LYS A 17 16.14 8.44 1.56
N PHE A 18 15.00 7.80 1.79
CA PHE A 18 14.37 6.92 0.81
C PHE A 18 13.69 7.71 -0.32
N MET A 19 13.06 8.85 0.01
CA MET A 19 12.42 9.77 -0.94
C MET A 19 13.38 10.38 -1.97
N THR A 20 14.69 10.45 -1.68
CA THR A 20 15.69 10.98 -2.61
C THR A 20 16.09 9.99 -3.73
N ALA A 21 15.50 8.79 -3.76
CA ALA A 21 15.88 7.74 -4.70
C ALA A 21 15.09 7.81 -6.02
N GLY A 22 15.61 8.58 -7.00
CA GLY A 22 15.23 8.43 -8.42
C GLY A 22 15.42 6.99 -8.96
N GLN A 23 16.12 6.14 -8.21
CA GLN A 23 16.26 4.70 -8.48
C GLN A 23 14.93 3.94 -8.40
N LEU A 24 14.04 4.28 -7.46
CA LEU A 24 12.76 3.58 -7.29
C LEU A 24 11.81 3.85 -8.46
N THR A 25 11.78 5.11 -8.93
CA THR A 25 10.95 5.51 -10.07
C THR A 25 11.31 4.73 -11.34
N ASN A 26 12.60 4.64 -11.67
CA ASN A 26 13.06 3.89 -12.84
C ASN A 26 12.73 2.40 -12.70
N LEU A 27 12.97 1.81 -11.53
CA LEU A 27 12.63 0.39 -11.28
C LEU A 27 11.14 0.10 -11.48
N ILE A 28 10.25 0.98 -11.00
CA ILE A 28 8.80 0.82 -11.17
C ILE A 28 8.43 0.95 -12.65
N ILE A 29 8.90 2.00 -13.33
CA ILE A 29 8.62 2.23 -14.75
C ILE A 29 9.10 1.06 -15.60
N ASP A 30 10.33 0.60 -15.40
CA ASP A 30 10.91 -0.52 -16.14
C ASP A 30 10.14 -1.82 -15.90
N SER A 31 9.77 -2.09 -14.64
CA SER A 31 9.02 -3.30 -14.26
C SER A 31 7.61 -3.31 -14.87
N VAL A 32 6.91 -2.18 -14.83
CA VAL A 32 5.56 -2.06 -15.42
C VAL A 32 5.64 -2.15 -16.94
N SER A 33 6.58 -1.45 -17.57
CA SER A 33 6.78 -1.49 -19.03
C SER A 33 7.07 -2.91 -19.53
N LYS A 34 7.92 -3.66 -18.79
CA LYS A 34 8.19 -5.06 -19.07
C LYS A 34 6.93 -5.92 -18.93
N ALA A 35 6.17 -5.74 -17.85
CA ALA A 35 4.92 -6.48 -17.63
C ALA A 35 3.88 -6.21 -18.72
N ILE A 36 3.76 -4.97 -19.21
CA ILE A 36 2.89 -4.61 -20.34
C ILE A 36 3.34 -5.34 -21.61
N SER A 37 4.63 -5.30 -21.95
CA SER A 37 5.17 -5.95 -23.15
C SER A 37 4.93 -7.47 -23.14
N GLU A 38 5.12 -8.12 -22.00
CA GLU A 38 4.91 -9.56 -21.84
C GLU A 38 3.43 -9.95 -21.99
N ARG A 39 2.50 -9.15 -21.42
CA ARG A 39 1.06 -9.41 -21.52
C ARG A 39 0.50 -9.15 -22.92
N ARG A 40 1.00 -8.13 -23.63
CA ARG A 40 0.63 -7.89 -25.04
C ARG A 40 1.10 -9.03 -25.96
N LYS A 41 2.26 -9.63 -25.68
CA LYS A 41 2.78 -10.80 -26.44
C LYS A 41 2.00 -12.09 -26.16
N ASN A 42 1.49 -12.24 -24.94
CA ASN A 42 0.77 -13.43 -24.48
C ASN A 42 -0.65 -13.08 -23.99
N PRO A 43 -1.59 -12.77 -24.90
CA PRO A 43 -2.94 -12.29 -24.53
C PRO A 43 -3.80 -13.32 -23.77
N GLU A 44 -3.41 -14.60 -23.81
CA GLU A 44 -4.03 -15.67 -23.01
C GLU A 44 -3.69 -15.57 -21.52
N ILE A 45 -2.58 -14.91 -21.17
CA ILE A 45 -2.14 -14.74 -19.78
C ILE A 45 -2.84 -13.51 -19.19
N LYS A 46 -4.09 -13.68 -18.78
CA LYS A 46 -4.86 -12.66 -18.07
C LYS A 46 -4.75 -12.85 -16.56
N SER A 47 -4.27 -11.82 -15.87
CA SER A 47 -4.28 -11.79 -14.40
C SER A 47 -5.37 -10.85 -13.90
N LYS A 48 -6.12 -11.23 -12.87
CA LYS A 48 -7.08 -10.33 -12.21
C LYS A 48 -6.34 -9.30 -11.36
N ASN A 49 -5.82 -8.23 -11.97
CA ASN A 49 -5.16 -7.13 -11.27
C ASN A 49 -5.40 -5.79 -11.97
N PHE A 50 -5.04 -4.71 -11.27
CA PHE A 50 -5.24 -3.34 -11.73
C PHE A 50 -4.60 -3.07 -13.11
N LEU A 51 -3.39 -3.59 -13.37
CA LEU A 51 -2.74 -3.43 -14.67
C LEU A 51 -3.52 -4.12 -15.80
N GLN A 52 -4.11 -5.28 -15.54
CA GLN A 52 -4.96 -5.95 -16.54
C GLN A 52 -6.24 -5.17 -16.80
N LEU A 53 -6.84 -4.55 -15.77
CA LEU A 53 -8.02 -3.70 -15.94
C LEU A 53 -7.72 -2.48 -16.83
N MET A 54 -6.54 -1.86 -16.68
CA MET A 54 -6.11 -0.77 -17.56
C MET A 54 -5.84 -1.24 -18.99
N LEU A 55 -5.28 -2.45 -19.19
CA LEU A 55 -5.03 -3.03 -20.51
C LEU A 55 -6.31 -3.50 -21.22
N ASP A 56 -7.27 -4.01 -20.46
CA ASP A 56 -8.57 -4.47 -20.98
C ASP A 56 -9.55 -3.30 -21.19
N HIS A 57 -9.17 -2.08 -20.79
CA HIS A 57 -9.98 -0.89 -21.00
C HIS A 57 -10.17 -0.66 -22.52
N ARG A 58 -11.41 -0.81 -22.97
CA ARG A 58 -11.87 -0.49 -24.32
C ARG A 58 -13.01 0.48 -24.21
N GLU A 59 -13.04 1.46 -25.09
CA GLU A 59 -14.15 2.42 -25.15
C GLU A 59 -15.25 1.84 -26.03
N ASP A 60 -16.45 1.76 -25.48
CA ASP A 60 -17.63 1.23 -26.18
C ASP A 60 -18.09 2.12 -27.35
N ASP A 61 -17.67 3.39 -27.40
CA ASP A 61 -18.28 4.39 -28.29
C ASP A 61 -17.34 4.94 -29.39
N GLY A 62 -16.06 4.57 -29.43
CA GLY A 62 -15.12 4.95 -30.50
C GLY A 62 -14.76 6.45 -30.59
N ILE A 63 -15.10 7.24 -29.57
CA ILE A 63 -14.90 8.71 -29.53
C ILE A 63 -13.60 9.11 -28.81
N VAL A 64 -13.15 8.29 -27.86
CA VAL A 64 -11.89 8.50 -27.15
C VAL A 64 -10.90 7.43 -27.66
N ALA A 65 -9.63 7.48 -27.29
CA ALA A 65 -8.69 6.40 -27.58
C ALA A 65 -8.33 5.71 -26.26
N GLY A 66 -8.37 4.38 -26.25
CA GLY A 66 -7.95 3.60 -25.09
C GLY A 66 -6.54 3.97 -24.61
N LEU A 67 -6.25 3.71 -23.33
CA LEU A 67 -5.03 4.18 -22.68
C LEU A 67 -3.77 3.75 -23.44
N SER A 68 -2.91 4.72 -23.74
CA SER A 68 -1.57 4.49 -24.28
C SER A 68 -0.69 3.78 -23.23
N ASP A 69 0.36 3.08 -23.69
CA ASP A 69 1.29 2.42 -22.78
C ASP A 69 1.95 3.43 -21.80
N GLU A 70 2.18 4.66 -22.26
CA GLU A 70 2.70 5.76 -21.44
C GLU A 70 1.72 6.17 -20.33
N GLU A 71 0.43 6.29 -20.64
CA GLU A 71 -0.63 6.57 -19.65
C GLU A 71 -0.82 5.43 -18.66
N ILE A 72 -0.75 4.18 -19.13
CA ILE A 72 -0.85 3.00 -18.26
C ILE A 72 0.33 2.97 -17.28
N VAL A 73 1.56 3.22 -17.76
CA VAL A 73 2.76 3.30 -16.91
C VAL A 73 2.65 4.45 -15.91
N ALA A 74 2.23 5.64 -16.35
CA ALA A 74 2.09 6.80 -15.49
C ALA A 74 1.04 6.57 -14.39
N ASN A 75 -0.11 5.99 -14.73
CA ASN A 75 -1.14 5.63 -13.75
C ASN A 75 -0.63 4.57 -12.78
N ALA A 76 0.00 3.49 -13.26
CA ALA A 76 0.57 2.47 -12.40
C ALA A 76 1.60 3.05 -11.41
N TYR A 77 2.46 3.94 -11.88
CA TYR A 77 3.43 4.65 -11.04
C TYR A 77 2.73 5.46 -9.94
N LEU A 78 1.71 6.25 -10.30
CA LEU A 78 0.97 7.07 -9.33
C LEU A 78 0.28 6.23 -8.25
N PHE A 79 -0.35 5.12 -8.62
CA PHE A 79 -1.00 4.21 -7.67
C PHE A 79 0.00 3.56 -6.71
N ILE A 80 1.15 3.11 -7.22
CA ILE A 80 2.20 2.51 -6.39
C ILE A 80 2.77 3.56 -5.44
N LEU A 81 3.11 4.74 -5.95
CA LEU A 81 3.69 5.82 -5.15
C LEU A 81 2.72 6.26 -4.03
N GLY A 82 1.47 6.54 -4.37
CA GLY A 82 0.46 7.01 -3.41
C GLY A 82 0.09 5.97 -2.36
N GLY A 83 0.06 4.69 -2.72
CA GLY A 83 -0.31 3.60 -1.81
C GLY A 83 0.84 3.08 -0.96
N TYR A 84 2.07 3.07 -1.48
CA TYR A 84 3.21 2.43 -0.83
C TYR A 84 3.65 3.17 0.44
N GLU A 85 3.96 4.47 0.31
CA GLU A 85 4.52 5.23 1.42
C GLU A 85 3.51 5.43 2.56
N SER A 86 2.26 5.74 2.21
CA SER A 86 1.18 5.95 3.18
C SER A 86 0.88 4.68 3.97
N THR A 87 0.80 3.53 3.30
CA THR A 87 0.55 2.23 3.95
C THR A 87 1.74 1.78 4.79
N ALA A 88 2.97 1.90 4.28
CA ALA A 88 4.18 1.55 5.02
C ALA A 88 4.30 2.36 6.32
N THR A 89 4.03 3.66 6.25
CA THR A 89 4.03 4.55 7.42
C THR A 89 2.93 4.22 8.41
N SER A 90 1.72 3.96 7.94
CA SER A 90 0.60 3.56 8.80
C SER A 90 0.91 2.27 9.57
N LEU A 91 1.49 1.28 8.88
CA LEU A 91 1.88 0.01 9.50
C LEU A 91 3.03 0.19 10.50
N ALA A 92 4.03 1.01 10.17
CA ALA A 92 5.15 1.30 11.07
C ALA A 92 4.66 1.86 12.41
N TYR A 93 3.77 2.86 12.39
CA TYR A 93 3.17 3.41 13.61
C TYR A 93 2.25 2.44 14.33
N THR A 94 1.45 1.65 13.59
CA THR A 94 0.60 0.61 14.18
C THR A 94 1.45 -0.40 14.95
N PHE A 95 2.53 -0.91 14.36
CA PHE A 95 3.43 -1.85 15.04
C PHE A 95 4.14 -1.21 16.22
N TYR A 96 4.60 0.04 16.10
CA TYR A 96 5.17 0.78 17.22
C TYR A 96 4.19 0.82 18.40
N LEU A 97 2.94 1.21 18.17
CA LEU A 97 1.90 1.26 19.20
C LEU A 97 1.61 -0.11 19.82
N LEU A 98 1.61 -1.18 19.02
CA LEU A 98 1.39 -2.54 19.54
C LEU A 98 2.55 -3.00 20.44
N VAL A 99 3.79 -2.72 20.06
CA VAL A 99 4.97 -3.08 20.86
C VAL A 99 5.01 -2.32 22.19
N THR A 100 4.53 -1.07 22.23
CA THR A 100 4.48 -0.28 23.47
C THR A 100 3.25 -0.56 24.34
N HIS A 101 2.25 -1.28 23.83
CA HIS A 101 1.00 -1.63 24.53
C HIS A 101 0.74 -3.16 24.44
N PRO A 102 1.51 -3.99 25.16
CA PRO A 102 1.45 -5.45 25.05
C PRO A 102 0.06 -6.04 25.38
N GLU A 103 -0.73 -5.39 26.23
CA GLU A 103 -2.10 -5.78 26.54
C GLU A 103 -3.06 -5.63 25.36
N ILE A 104 -2.86 -4.59 24.54
CA ILE A 104 -3.62 -4.36 23.30
C ILE A 104 -3.19 -5.38 22.25
N GLN A 105 -1.87 -5.61 22.13
CA GLN A 105 -1.31 -6.61 21.23
C GLN A 105 -1.85 -8.01 21.52
N GLU A 106 -1.87 -8.42 22.79
CA GLU A 106 -2.38 -9.73 23.18
C GLU A 106 -3.88 -9.86 22.85
N LYS A 107 -4.68 -8.83 23.15
CA LYS A 107 -6.11 -8.84 22.82
C LYS A 107 -6.35 -8.95 21.31
N LEU A 108 -5.59 -8.22 20.50
CA LEU A 108 -5.65 -8.31 19.04
C LEU A 108 -5.23 -9.68 18.54
N TYR A 109 -4.14 -10.24 19.08
CA TYR A 109 -3.68 -11.58 18.73
C TYR A 109 -4.75 -12.64 19.02
N GLN A 110 -5.47 -12.54 20.14
CA GLN A 110 -6.57 -13.45 20.46
C GLN A 110 -7.76 -13.32 19.49
N GLU A 111 -8.07 -12.12 18.99
CA GLU A 111 -9.09 -11.94 17.94
C GLU A 111 -8.65 -12.61 16.64
N ILE A 112 -7.41 -12.34 16.19
CA ILE A 112 -6.86 -12.91 14.96
C ILE A 112 -6.78 -14.45 15.05
N LYS A 113 -6.35 -14.98 16.21
CA LYS A 113 -6.25 -16.43 16.42
C LYS A 113 -7.61 -17.14 16.40
N LYS A 114 -8.69 -16.44 16.77
CA LYS A 114 -10.06 -16.97 16.68
C LYS A 114 -10.64 -16.90 15.28
N ALA A 115 -10.04 -16.13 14.38
CA ALA A 115 -10.38 -16.17 12.97
C ALA A 115 -9.94 -17.53 12.41
N GLU A 116 -10.90 -18.39 12.10
CA GLU A 116 -10.64 -19.70 11.49
C GLU A 116 -10.31 -19.59 10.00
N ASP A 117 -10.43 -18.38 9.44
CA ASP A 117 -10.39 -18.09 8.02
C ASP A 117 -9.53 -16.85 7.75
N ASP A 118 -8.54 -16.99 6.87
CA ASP A 118 -7.63 -15.93 6.44
C ASP A 118 -8.05 -15.28 5.11
N ARG A 119 -9.19 -15.68 4.54
CA ARG A 119 -9.76 -15.04 3.36
C ARG A 119 -10.04 -13.56 3.64
N TYR A 120 -9.89 -12.75 2.60
CA TYR A 120 -10.06 -11.30 2.64
C TYR A 120 -11.31 -10.83 3.41
N ILE A 121 -12.47 -11.45 3.15
CA ILE A 121 -13.75 -11.10 3.81
C ILE A 121 -13.71 -11.37 5.32
N ALA A 122 -13.07 -12.46 5.74
CA ALA A 122 -12.93 -12.80 7.15
C ALA A 122 -12.03 -11.79 7.86
N VAL A 123 -10.88 -11.44 7.27
CA VAL A 123 -9.98 -10.40 7.81
C VAL A 123 -10.68 -9.05 7.93
N GLN A 124 -11.48 -8.65 6.94
CA GLN A 124 -12.23 -7.40 6.99
C GLN A 124 -13.25 -7.34 8.13
N SER A 125 -13.75 -8.48 8.58
CA SER A 125 -14.73 -8.57 9.67
C SER A 125 -14.14 -8.53 11.08
N LEU A 126 -12.80 -8.52 11.21
CA LEU A 126 -12.10 -8.42 12.49
C LEU A 126 -12.29 -7.02 13.08
N GLN A 127 -13.20 -6.90 14.02
CA GLN A 127 -13.63 -5.61 14.55
C GLN A 127 -12.52 -4.93 15.35
N TYR A 128 -11.79 -5.66 16.20
CA TYR A 128 -10.73 -5.11 17.03
C TYR A 128 -9.49 -4.75 16.19
N LEU A 129 -9.15 -5.53 15.17
CA LEU A 129 -8.15 -5.14 14.17
C LEU A 129 -8.48 -3.78 13.53
N ASN A 130 -9.73 -3.60 13.08
CA ASN A 130 -10.17 -2.33 12.51
C ASN A 130 -10.07 -1.17 13.52
N GLN A 131 -10.41 -1.41 14.80
CA GLN A 131 -10.27 -0.40 15.86
C GLN A 131 -8.79 -0.02 16.08
N VAL A 132 -7.89 -1.00 16.14
CA VAL A 132 -6.44 -0.77 16.32
C VAL A 132 -5.87 0.05 15.17
N LEU A 133 -6.22 -0.29 13.92
CA LEU A 133 -5.77 0.45 12.75
C LEU A 133 -6.32 1.88 12.74
N THR A 134 -7.62 2.04 13.04
CA THR A 134 -8.27 3.36 13.10
C THR A 134 -7.66 4.25 14.18
N GLU A 135 -7.39 3.69 15.36
CA GLU A 135 -6.78 4.44 16.46
C GLU A 135 -5.32 4.80 16.15
N SER A 136 -4.58 3.90 15.49
CA SER A 136 -3.22 4.18 15.03
C SER A 136 -3.20 5.34 14.04
N LEU A 137 -4.14 5.37 13.09
CA LEU A 137 -4.29 6.47 12.13
C LEU A 137 -4.77 7.77 12.79
N ARG A 138 -5.60 7.69 13.85
CA ARG A 138 -6.03 8.85 14.63
C ARG A 138 -4.86 9.52 15.37
N LEU A 139 -3.94 8.72 15.91
CA LEU A 139 -2.75 9.19 16.63
C LEU A 139 -1.63 9.64 15.68
N TYR A 140 -1.40 8.89 14.60
CA TYR A 140 -0.31 9.08 13.65
C TYR A 140 -0.83 9.00 12.20
N PRO A 141 -1.43 10.09 11.68
CA PRO A 141 -1.86 10.13 10.29
C PRO A 141 -0.64 10.11 9.34
N PRO A 142 -0.60 9.24 8.32
CA PRO A 142 0.54 9.09 7.41
C PRO A 142 0.74 10.31 6.49
N SER A 143 -0.34 10.99 6.11
CA SER A 143 -0.30 12.28 5.44
C SER A 143 -0.45 13.35 6.53
N GLY A 144 0.67 13.96 6.93
CA GLY A 144 0.76 14.90 8.04
C GLY A 144 -0.06 16.19 7.86
N MET A 145 -1.39 16.11 7.93
CA MET A 145 -2.22 17.22 8.37
C MET A 145 -2.09 17.32 9.90
N GLN A 146 -0.93 17.80 10.35
CA GLN A 146 -0.69 18.31 11.70
C GLN A 146 -0.01 19.68 11.58
#